data_AF-A0A345BZX7-F1
#
_entry.id   AF-A0A345BZX7-F1
#
_cell.length_a   1.000
_cell.length_b   1.000
_cell.length_c   1.000
_cell.angle_alpha   90.00
_cell.angle_beta   90.00
_cell.angle_gamma   90.00
#
_symmetry.space_group_name_H-M   'P 1'
#
loop_
_entity.id
_entity.type
_entity.pdbx_description
1 polymer ?
#
loop_
_entity_poly.entity_id
_entity_poly.type
_entity_poly.pdbx_seq_one_letter_code
_entity_poly.pdbx_strand_id
1 'polypeptide(L)'
;MCSPEECILHTFSDFQPYTVTETLTKKLNDRYQTLFDQEKLAKKYAYANTLPFIHRWQQGRSLLEESCRMPFHSRPLLLFYGFSHLIKALILLYDPTYPSTTSVLAHGVSTRKRKRKDYRFIDDEVKIQKHGLFPHLLQHMCQEEAVHQDRFQMATLFLQIPLLQDSVRADARFKTKRKEATLPGLLIHYLLLYNLSMINRYETEWWGELISQRSSADLPLLETYVEQCPAICEAMIVEKALGALMGR
;
A
#
# COMPACT_ATOMS: atom_id res chain seq x y z
N MET A 1 -27.20 -15.21 8.90
CA MET A 1 -25.92 -15.82 9.32
C MET A 1 -25.27 -16.36 8.06
N CYS A 2 -24.31 -15.62 7.49
CA CYS A 2 -23.51 -16.12 6.37
C CYS A 2 -22.45 -17.08 6.94
N SER A 3 -22.30 -18.24 6.32
CA SER A 3 -21.21 -19.17 6.61
C SER A 3 -19.85 -18.51 6.42
N PRO A 4 -18.83 -18.88 7.21
CA PRO A 4 -17.46 -18.53 6.89
C PRO A 4 -17.05 -19.43 5.72
N GLU A 5 -17.24 -18.96 4.50
CA GLU A 5 -16.38 -19.43 3.41
C GLU A 5 -14.95 -19.12 3.87
N GLU A 6 -14.11 -20.15 3.98
CA GLU A 6 -12.67 -19.98 4.07
C GLU A 6 -12.26 -19.12 2.89
N CYS A 7 -12.13 -17.81 3.10
CA CYS A 7 -11.71 -16.88 2.08
C CYS A 7 -10.31 -17.34 1.68
N ILE A 8 -10.19 -18.03 0.54
CA ILE A 8 -8.91 -18.51 0.03
C ILE A 8 -8.06 -17.25 -0.16
N LEU A 9 -7.12 -17.03 0.76
CA LEU A 9 -6.19 -15.93 0.67
C LEU A 9 -5.26 -16.22 -0.50
N HIS A 10 -5.40 -15.45 -1.57
CA HIS A 10 -4.48 -15.53 -2.68
C HIS A 10 -3.05 -15.22 -2.23
N THR A 11 -2.08 -15.91 -2.80
CA THR A 11 -0.65 -15.77 -2.51
C THR A 11 0.12 -15.49 -3.79
N PHE A 12 1.39 -15.10 -3.69
CA PHE A 12 2.25 -14.91 -4.86
C PHE A 12 2.32 -16.14 -5.77
N SER A 13 2.09 -17.34 -5.21
CA SER A 13 2.01 -18.60 -5.95
C SER A 13 0.86 -18.60 -6.97
N ASP A 14 -0.29 -18.01 -6.63
CA ASP A 14 -1.44 -17.92 -7.54
C ASP A 14 -1.15 -16.99 -8.72
N PHE A 15 -0.27 -16.01 -8.52
CA PHE A 15 0.16 -15.10 -9.60
C PHE A 15 1.33 -15.65 -10.43
N GLN A 16 1.97 -16.74 -10.01
CA GLN A 16 3.16 -17.29 -10.65
C GLN A 16 3.04 -17.47 -12.18
N PRO A 17 1.91 -17.95 -12.76
CA PRO A 17 1.76 -18.08 -14.20
C PRO A 17 1.90 -16.76 -14.98
N TYR A 18 1.58 -15.64 -14.34
CA TYR A 18 1.65 -14.29 -14.91
C TYR A 18 3.03 -13.63 -14.74
N THR A 19 4.01 -14.36 -14.17
CA THR A 19 5.42 -13.94 -14.19
C THR A 19 6.13 -14.33 -15.49
N VAL A 20 5.47 -15.11 -16.35
CA VAL A 20 5.95 -15.47 -17.68
C VAL A 20 5.62 -14.36 -18.67
N THR A 21 6.63 -13.85 -19.37
CA THR A 21 6.53 -12.71 -20.31
C THR A 21 5.42 -12.90 -21.35
N GLU A 22 5.34 -14.07 -22.00
CA GLU A 22 4.33 -14.34 -23.04
C GLU A 22 2.91 -14.30 -22.45
N THR A 23 2.69 -15.03 -21.36
CA THR A 23 1.40 -15.09 -20.64
C THR A 23 0.94 -13.71 -20.22
N LEU A 24 1.82 -12.93 -19.58
CA LEU A 24 1.48 -11.60 -19.11
C LEU A 24 1.25 -10.62 -20.25
N THR A 25 2.06 -10.66 -21.32
CA THR A 25 1.86 -9.78 -22.48
C THR A 25 0.49 -9.97 -23.09
N LYS A 26 0.05 -11.24 -23.25
CA LYS A 26 -1.28 -11.55 -23.75
C LYS A 26 -2.36 -10.98 -22.82
N LYS A 27 -2.23 -11.18 -21.51
CA LYS A 27 -3.22 -10.73 -20.52
C LYS A 27 -3.27 -9.21 -20.36
N LEU A 28 -2.14 -8.53 -20.43
CA LEU A 28 -2.07 -7.08 -20.48
C LEU A 28 -2.72 -6.55 -21.76
N ASN A 29 -2.49 -7.20 -22.91
CA ASN A 29 -3.16 -6.79 -24.15
C ASN A 29 -4.68 -6.92 -24.01
N ASP A 30 -5.19 -8.07 -23.54
CA ASP A 30 -6.63 -8.28 -23.32
C ASP A 30 -7.20 -7.21 -22.38
N ARG A 31 -6.49 -6.92 -21.27
CA ARG A 31 -6.87 -5.87 -20.34
C ARG A 31 -6.86 -4.48 -21.00
N TYR A 32 -5.82 -4.14 -21.73
CA TYR A 32 -5.67 -2.80 -22.33
C TYR A 32 -6.64 -2.55 -23.47
N GLN A 33 -7.12 -3.60 -24.15
CA GLN A 33 -8.23 -3.48 -25.11
C GLN A 33 -9.54 -3.01 -24.45
N THR A 34 -9.71 -3.22 -23.14
CA THR A 34 -10.86 -2.66 -22.39
C THR A 34 -10.66 -1.20 -22.00
N LEU A 35 -9.45 -0.66 -22.11
CA LEU A 35 -9.09 0.71 -21.70
C LEU A 35 -8.85 1.64 -22.90
N PHE A 36 -8.56 1.09 -24.08
CA PHE A 36 -8.32 1.85 -25.31
C PHE A 36 -9.32 1.46 -26.39
N ASP A 37 -9.82 2.45 -27.13
CA ASP A 37 -10.64 2.23 -28.32
C ASP A 37 -9.85 1.65 -29.51
N GLN A 38 -8.50 1.68 -29.45
CA GLN A 38 -7.62 1.27 -30.54
C GLN A 38 -6.77 0.05 -30.15
N GLU A 39 -7.01 -1.08 -30.82
CA GLU A 39 -6.28 -2.33 -30.60
C GLU A 39 -4.75 -2.19 -30.74
N LYS A 40 -4.28 -1.34 -31.67
CA LYS A 40 -2.85 -1.09 -31.88
C LYS A 40 -2.19 -0.47 -30.65
N LEU A 41 -2.89 0.41 -29.93
CA LEU A 41 -2.37 1.02 -28.68
C LEU A 41 -2.30 -0.03 -27.57
N ALA A 42 -3.33 -0.86 -27.42
CA ALA A 42 -3.33 -1.95 -26.44
C ALA A 42 -2.13 -2.88 -26.63
N LYS A 43 -1.87 -3.35 -27.88
CA LYS A 43 -0.70 -4.19 -28.20
C LYS A 43 0.62 -3.49 -27.89
N LYS A 44 0.75 -2.21 -28.28
CA LYS A 44 1.95 -1.40 -28.01
C LYS A 44 2.25 -1.32 -26.52
N TYR A 45 1.25 -0.94 -25.71
CA TYR A 45 1.44 -0.78 -24.27
C TYR A 45 1.62 -2.12 -23.55
N ALA A 46 0.93 -3.18 -23.99
CA ALA A 46 1.13 -4.51 -23.41
C ALA A 46 2.58 -4.94 -23.54
N TYR A 47 3.14 -4.85 -24.76
CA TYR A 47 4.56 -5.15 -24.99
C TYR A 47 5.49 -4.26 -24.15
N ALA A 48 5.22 -2.96 -24.10
CA ALA A 48 6.05 -2.01 -23.35
C ALA A 48 6.00 -2.22 -21.83
N ASN A 49 4.86 -2.66 -21.29
CA ASN A 49 4.63 -2.73 -19.84
C ASN A 49 4.88 -4.10 -19.23
N THR A 50 4.95 -5.18 -20.02
CA THR A 50 5.20 -6.54 -19.50
C THR A 50 6.46 -6.61 -18.63
N LEU A 51 7.62 -6.21 -19.16
CA LEU A 51 8.87 -6.30 -18.40
C LEU A 51 8.90 -5.33 -17.20
N PRO A 52 8.52 -4.04 -17.35
CA PRO A 52 8.37 -3.16 -16.19
C PRO A 52 7.45 -3.72 -15.10
N PHE A 53 6.34 -4.35 -15.46
CA PHE A 53 5.45 -5.02 -14.51
C PHE A 53 6.18 -6.16 -13.80
N ILE A 54 6.76 -7.11 -14.54
CA ILE A 54 7.43 -8.30 -13.98
C ILE A 54 8.56 -7.88 -13.03
N HIS A 55 9.42 -6.94 -13.43
CA HIS A 55 10.53 -6.49 -12.59
C HIS A 55 10.04 -5.82 -11.30
N ARG A 56 9.01 -4.98 -11.38
CA ARG A 56 8.41 -4.37 -10.19
C ARG A 56 7.74 -5.41 -9.29
N TRP A 57 7.05 -6.37 -9.88
CA TRP A 57 6.41 -7.47 -9.15
C TRP A 57 7.43 -8.30 -8.40
N GLN A 58 8.47 -8.77 -9.08
CA GLN A 58 9.56 -9.57 -8.49
C GLN A 58 10.29 -8.79 -7.40
N GLN A 59 10.69 -7.54 -7.67
CA GLN A 59 11.36 -6.69 -6.68
C GLN A 59 10.49 -6.47 -5.44
N GLY A 60 9.19 -6.21 -5.65
CA GLY A 60 8.23 -5.99 -4.57
C GLY A 60 7.99 -7.22 -3.73
N ARG A 61 7.78 -8.38 -4.38
CA ARG A 61 7.66 -9.69 -3.73
C ARG A 61 8.90 -10.01 -2.89
N SER A 62 10.09 -9.93 -3.47
CA SER A 62 11.33 -10.26 -2.74
C SER A 62 11.51 -9.37 -1.51
N LEU A 63 11.28 -8.06 -1.62
CA LEU A 63 11.38 -7.16 -0.45
C LEU A 63 10.34 -7.48 0.62
N LEU A 64 9.12 -7.87 0.23
CA LEU A 64 8.06 -8.24 1.16
C LEU A 64 8.39 -9.55 1.89
N GLU A 65 8.86 -10.57 1.17
CA GLU A 65 9.30 -11.86 1.73
C GLU A 65 10.54 -11.70 2.64
N GLU A 66 11.51 -10.87 2.25
CA GLU A 66 12.68 -10.53 3.09
C GLU A 66 12.27 -9.77 4.36
N SER A 67 11.24 -8.93 4.30
CA SER A 67 10.77 -8.17 5.45
C SER A 67 10.34 -9.07 6.62
N CYS A 68 9.81 -10.27 6.34
CA CYS A 68 9.40 -11.22 7.38
C CYS A 68 10.58 -11.75 8.22
N ARG A 69 11.81 -11.67 7.69
CA ARG A 69 13.03 -12.08 8.39
C ARG A 69 13.76 -10.92 9.06
N MET A 70 13.32 -9.68 8.82
CA MET A 70 13.98 -8.50 9.36
C MET A 70 13.58 -8.22 10.81
N PRO A 71 14.52 -7.77 11.64
CA PRO A 71 14.19 -7.23 12.96
C PRO A 71 13.16 -6.10 12.84
N PHE A 72 12.27 -5.99 13.84
CA PHE A 72 11.25 -4.94 13.91
C PHE A 72 11.84 -3.53 13.67
N HIS A 73 13.08 -3.30 14.13
CA HIS A 73 13.78 -2.04 13.96
C HIS A 73 13.93 -1.60 12.49
N SER A 74 14.05 -2.50 11.52
CA SER A 74 14.30 -2.13 10.10
C SER A 74 13.18 -2.61 9.16
N ARG A 75 12.28 -3.47 9.65
CA ARG A 75 11.19 -4.08 8.88
C ARG A 75 10.27 -3.06 8.18
N PRO A 76 9.86 -1.93 8.79
CA PRO A 76 8.98 -0.97 8.12
C PRO A 76 9.55 -0.39 6.82
N LEU A 77 10.87 -0.27 6.71
CA LEU A 77 11.53 0.23 5.51
C LEU A 77 11.32 -0.73 4.33
N LEU A 78 11.61 -2.02 4.52
CA LEU A 78 11.45 -3.03 3.48
C LEU A 78 9.98 -3.23 3.12
N LEU A 79 9.09 -3.24 4.12
CA LEU A 79 7.64 -3.31 3.89
C LEU A 79 7.17 -2.19 2.96
N PHE A 80 7.55 -0.94 3.24
CA PHE A 80 7.14 0.19 2.41
C PHE A 80 7.68 0.12 0.98
N TYR A 81 8.97 -0.20 0.82
CA TYR A 81 9.56 -0.27 -0.52
C TYR A 81 9.05 -1.47 -1.31
N GLY A 82 8.90 -2.64 -0.69
CA GLY A 82 8.32 -3.82 -1.30
C GLY A 82 6.88 -3.57 -1.76
N PHE A 83 6.04 -3.05 -0.88
CA PHE A 83 4.66 -2.72 -1.21
C PHE A 83 4.57 -1.61 -2.27
N SER A 84 5.44 -0.60 -2.22
CA SER A 84 5.49 0.45 -3.24
C SER A 84 5.85 -0.10 -4.63
N HIS A 85 6.71 -1.11 -4.73
CA HIS A 85 7.02 -1.77 -5.99
C HIS A 85 5.82 -2.55 -6.53
N LEU A 86 5.14 -3.32 -5.68
CA LEU A 86 3.92 -4.05 -6.05
C LEU A 86 2.81 -3.10 -6.52
N ILE A 87 2.60 -1.99 -5.82
CA ILE A 87 1.64 -0.95 -6.20
C ILE A 87 1.99 -0.30 -7.55
N LYS A 88 3.27 -0.08 -7.83
CA LYS A 88 3.74 0.42 -9.14
C LYS A 88 3.64 -0.63 -10.26
N ALA A 89 3.58 -1.91 -9.95
CA ALA A 89 3.22 -2.95 -10.92
C ALA A 89 1.69 -2.90 -11.14
N LEU A 90 0.92 -2.90 -10.06
CA LEU A 90 -0.54 -2.91 -10.09
C LEU A 90 -1.13 -1.73 -10.87
N ILE A 91 -0.58 -0.51 -10.73
CA ILE A 91 -1.07 0.65 -11.48
C ILE A 91 -1.01 0.45 -13.00
N LEU A 92 -0.04 -0.33 -13.52
CA LEU A 92 0.02 -0.62 -14.96
C LEU A 92 -1.18 -1.44 -15.45
N LEU A 93 -1.95 -2.09 -14.57
CA LEU A 93 -3.19 -2.79 -14.94
C LEU A 93 -4.39 -1.83 -15.13
N TYR A 94 -4.26 -0.60 -14.64
CA TYR A 94 -5.30 0.43 -14.63
C TYR A 94 -4.94 1.64 -15.51
N ASP A 95 -3.66 2.01 -15.56
CA ASP A 95 -3.12 3.05 -16.45
C ASP A 95 -1.92 2.50 -17.23
N PRO A 96 -2.13 2.11 -18.51
CA PRO A 96 -1.05 1.63 -19.37
C PRO A 96 -0.01 2.71 -19.71
N THR A 97 -0.31 3.99 -19.47
CA THR A 97 0.58 5.12 -19.77
C THR A 97 1.50 5.48 -18.61
N TYR A 98 1.33 4.86 -17.45
CA TYR A 98 2.13 5.16 -16.26
C TYR A 98 3.60 4.69 -16.40
N PRO A 99 4.59 5.53 -16.05
CA PRO A 99 4.47 6.93 -15.64
C PRO A 99 4.40 7.86 -16.86
N SER A 100 3.32 8.64 -16.96
CA SER A 100 3.13 9.61 -18.05
C SER A 100 4.00 10.86 -17.90
N THR A 101 4.38 11.19 -16.65
CA THR A 101 5.26 12.32 -16.32
C THR A 101 6.18 11.99 -15.15
N THR A 102 7.23 12.78 -14.93
CA THR A 102 8.08 12.65 -13.74
C THR A 102 7.35 13.01 -12.45
N SER A 103 6.27 13.78 -12.51
CA SER A 103 5.50 14.22 -11.34
C SER A 103 4.85 13.06 -10.58
N VAL A 104 4.47 11.98 -11.28
CA VAL A 104 3.86 10.79 -10.68
C VAL A 104 4.89 9.82 -10.08
N LEU A 105 6.19 10.08 -10.24
CA LEU A 105 7.26 9.25 -9.65
C LEU A 105 7.45 9.48 -8.15
N ALA A 106 7.08 10.66 -7.65
CA ALA A 106 7.08 10.96 -6.23
C ALA A 106 6.03 10.10 -5.49
N HIS A 107 6.21 9.87 -4.18
CA HIS A 107 5.23 9.08 -3.39
C HIS A 107 3.82 9.71 -3.39
N GLY A 108 3.72 11.03 -3.54
CA GLY A 108 2.44 11.74 -3.54
C GLY A 108 1.85 11.97 -2.15
N VAL A 109 2.64 11.72 -1.10
CA VAL A 109 2.28 11.93 0.30
C VAL A 109 3.46 12.51 1.06
N SER A 110 3.18 13.16 2.19
CA SER A 110 4.19 13.71 3.10
C SER A 110 3.75 13.63 4.55
N THR A 111 4.69 13.51 5.47
CA THR A 111 4.46 13.69 6.91
C THR A 111 5.33 14.85 7.43
N ARG A 112 5.07 15.31 8.66
CA ARG A 112 5.94 16.33 9.27
C ARG A 112 7.34 15.75 9.45
N LYS A 113 8.35 16.47 8.95
CA LYS A 113 9.78 16.08 9.03
C LYS A 113 10.37 16.13 10.43
N ARG A 114 9.81 16.95 11.31
CA ARG A 114 10.19 17.06 12.72
C ARG A 114 8.96 16.81 13.57
N LYS A 115 9.01 15.79 14.43
CA LYS A 115 7.90 15.50 15.34
C LYS A 115 7.89 16.41 16.57
N ARG A 116 6.73 16.44 17.24
CA ARG A 116 6.51 17.23 18.47
C ARG A 116 7.11 16.50 19.67
N LYS A 117 7.34 17.20 20.79
CA LYS A 117 7.94 16.65 22.01
C LYS A 117 7.17 15.43 22.58
N ASP A 118 5.84 15.46 22.53
CA ASP A 118 4.97 14.36 22.97
C ASP A 118 4.41 13.58 21.77
N TYR A 119 5.31 13.14 20.87
CA TYR A 119 4.91 12.47 19.65
C TYR A 119 4.34 11.08 19.93
N ARG A 120 3.19 10.81 19.29
CA ARG A 120 2.54 9.51 19.22
C ARG A 120 2.22 9.22 17.77
N PHE A 121 2.50 7.99 17.34
CA PHE A 121 2.26 7.59 15.96
C PHE A 121 0.78 7.69 15.60
N ILE A 122 -0.11 7.25 16.48
CA ILE A 122 -1.56 7.23 16.22
C ILE A 122 -2.16 8.65 16.07
N ASP A 123 -1.51 9.66 16.65
CA ASP A 123 -1.92 11.06 16.58
C ASP A 123 -1.35 11.80 15.35
N ASP A 124 -0.43 11.17 14.62
CA ASP A 124 0.20 11.75 13.45
C ASP A 124 -0.74 11.78 12.25
N GLU A 125 -0.36 12.58 11.24
CA GLU A 125 -1.11 12.72 10.00
C GLU A 125 -0.20 12.57 8.78
N VAL A 126 -0.72 11.90 7.76
CA VAL A 126 -0.16 11.91 6.42
C VAL A 126 -0.96 12.90 5.57
N LYS A 127 -0.25 13.76 4.85
CA LYS A 127 -0.82 14.73 3.91
C LYS A 127 -0.66 14.24 2.48
N ILE A 128 -1.76 14.27 1.74
CA ILE A 128 -1.80 13.97 0.31
C ILE A 128 -1.29 15.19 -0.47
N GLN A 129 -0.40 14.94 -1.42
CA GLN A 129 0.15 15.98 -2.30
C GLN A 129 -0.72 16.16 -3.54
N LYS A 130 -0.55 17.27 -4.26
CA LYS A 130 -1.26 17.50 -5.52
C LYS A 130 -0.87 16.50 -6.62
N HIS A 131 0.38 16.05 -6.61
CA HIS A 131 0.96 15.15 -7.60
C HIS A 131 1.74 14.03 -6.93
N GLY A 132 1.88 12.91 -7.63
CA GLY A 132 2.62 11.73 -7.18
C GLY A 132 1.81 10.45 -7.36
N LEU A 133 2.42 9.35 -6.94
CA LEU A 133 1.86 8.01 -7.04
C LEU A 133 0.54 7.88 -6.27
N PHE A 134 0.48 8.35 -5.01
CA PHE A 134 -0.73 8.19 -4.19
C PHE A 134 -1.98 8.90 -4.75
N PRO A 135 -1.94 10.21 -5.13
CA PRO A 135 -3.08 10.86 -5.78
C PRO A 135 -3.52 10.16 -7.06
N HIS A 136 -2.56 9.65 -7.84
CA HIS A 136 -2.85 8.91 -9.05
C HIS A 136 -3.53 7.56 -8.75
N LEU A 137 -3.06 6.81 -7.75
CA LEU A 137 -3.74 5.60 -7.28
C LEU A 137 -5.15 5.88 -6.78
N LEU A 138 -5.32 6.97 -6.02
CA LEU A 138 -6.61 7.37 -5.46
C LEU A 138 -7.65 7.58 -6.56
N GLN A 139 -7.26 8.22 -7.67
CA GLN A 139 -8.13 8.42 -8.84
C GLN A 139 -8.56 7.11 -9.52
N HIS A 140 -7.70 6.09 -9.54
CA HIS A 140 -8.00 4.82 -10.21
C HIS A 140 -8.64 3.77 -9.29
N MET A 141 -8.52 3.90 -7.97
CA MET A 141 -8.85 2.84 -7.01
C MET A 141 -9.95 3.21 -6.01
N CYS A 142 -10.41 4.46 -5.96
CA CYS A 142 -11.35 4.94 -4.94
C CYS A 142 -12.55 5.73 -5.53
N GLN A 143 -13.53 6.02 -4.68
CA GLN A 143 -14.72 6.81 -4.98
C GLN A 143 -14.45 8.32 -4.83
N GLU A 144 -15.32 9.15 -5.42
CA GLU A 144 -15.15 10.62 -5.46
C GLU A 144 -14.99 11.28 -4.08
N GLU A 145 -15.68 10.80 -3.04
CA GLU A 145 -15.63 11.43 -1.71
C GLU A 145 -14.20 11.45 -1.11
N ALA A 146 -13.44 10.37 -1.28
CA ALA A 146 -12.07 10.29 -0.77
C ALA A 146 -11.08 11.17 -1.55
N VAL A 147 -11.40 11.52 -2.80
CA VAL A 147 -10.53 12.33 -3.68
C VAL A 147 -10.34 13.75 -3.12
N HIS A 148 -11.31 14.25 -2.35
CA HIS A 148 -11.26 15.60 -1.79
C HIS A 148 -10.53 15.70 -0.44
N GLN A 149 -10.18 14.58 0.19
CA GLN A 149 -9.51 14.59 1.48
C GLN A 149 -8.01 14.87 1.33
N ASP A 150 -7.49 15.86 2.05
CA ASP A 150 -6.08 16.28 1.94
C ASP A 150 -5.16 15.62 2.98
N ARG A 151 -5.73 15.03 4.04
CA ARG A 151 -4.99 14.42 5.17
C ARG A 151 -5.74 13.27 5.81
N PHE A 152 -4.98 12.29 6.28
CA PHE A 152 -5.47 11.17 7.08
C PHE A 152 -4.70 11.05 8.41
N GLN A 153 -5.42 10.85 9.51
CA GLN A 153 -4.82 10.53 10.81
C GLN A 153 -4.42 9.05 10.86
N MET A 154 -3.32 8.70 11.53
CA MET A 154 -2.89 7.29 11.56
C MET A 154 -3.89 6.39 12.30
N ALA A 155 -4.46 6.86 13.41
CA ALA A 155 -5.48 6.10 14.16
C ALA A 155 -6.74 5.80 13.34
N THR A 156 -7.22 6.74 12.54
CA THR A 156 -8.42 6.54 11.69
C THR A 156 -8.17 5.56 10.55
N LEU A 157 -6.93 5.48 10.06
CA LEU A 157 -6.50 4.44 9.12
C LEU A 157 -6.45 3.06 9.80
N PHE A 158 -5.89 2.97 11.01
CA PHE A 158 -5.89 1.71 11.77
C PHE A 158 -7.30 1.23 12.13
N LEU A 159 -8.23 2.12 12.45
CA LEU A 159 -9.63 1.77 12.70
C LEU A 159 -10.34 1.16 11.49
N GLN A 160 -9.82 1.36 10.28
CA GLN A 160 -10.35 0.71 9.07
C GLN A 160 -9.79 -0.71 8.87
N ILE A 161 -8.84 -1.15 9.70
CA ILE A 161 -8.31 -2.52 9.72
C ILE A 161 -8.96 -3.27 10.89
N PRO A 162 -9.89 -4.22 10.65
CA PRO A 162 -10.68 -4.85 11.71
C PRO A 162 -9.83 -5.39 12.88
N LEU A 163 -8.71 -6.05 12.59
CA LEU A 163 -7.81 -6.62 13.59
C LEU A 163 -7.20 -5.59 14.56
N LEU A 164 -7.11 -4.31 14.16
CA LEU A 164 -6.42 -3.27 14.93
C LEU A 164 -7.37 -2.32 15.66
N GLN A 165 -8.67 -2.47 15.44
CA GLN A 165 -9.66 -1.55 15.99
C GLN A 165 -9.63 -1.52 17.52
N ASP A 166 -9.55 -2.68 18.15
CA ASP A 166 -9.60 -2.78 19.61
C ASP A 166 -8.34 -2.19 20.24
N SER A 167 -7.17 -2.39 19.64
CA SER A 167 -5.92 -1.76 20.08
C SER A 167 -5.99 -0.23 20.04
N VAL A 168 -6.61 0.34 19.00
CA VAL A 168 -6.79 1.81 18.92
C VAL A 168 -7.82 2.29 19.93
N ARG A 169 -8.95 1.59 20.07
CA ARG A 169 -10.04 1.97 21.00
C ARG A 169 -9.66 1.81 22.47
N ALA A 170 -8.74 0.91 22.80
CA ALA A 170 -8.23 0.72 24.15
C ALA A 170 -7.42 1.92 24.66
N ASP A 171 -6.88 2.76 23.77
CA ASP A 171 -6.16 3.96 24.18
C ASP A 171 -7.13 5.07 24.60
N ALA A 172 -7.25 5.30 25.91
CA ALA A 172 -8.15 6.31 26.48
C ALA A 172 -7.85 7.76 26.04
N ARG A 173 -6.66 8.03 25.47
CA ARG A 173 -6.29 9.35 24.95
C ARG A 173 -6.63 9.50 23.47
N PHE A 174 -7.02 8.42 22.78
CA PHE A 174 -7.38 8.48 21.38
C PHE A 174 -8.59 9.40 21.17
N LYS A 175 -8.42 10.34 20.23
CA LYS A 175 -9.49 11.23 19.77
C LYS A 175 -9.42 11.34 18.26
N THR A 176 -10.56 11.09 17.61
CA THR A 176 -10.75 11.39 16.19
C THR A 176 -10.79 12.90 15.99
N LYS A 177 -9.88 13.45 15.18
CA LYS A 177 -9.85 14.89 14.90
C LYS A 177 -10.97 15.34 13.95
N ARG A 178 -11.36 14.46 13.02
CA ARG A 178 -12.38 14.70 11.99
C ARG A 178 -12.92 13.37 11.48
N LYS A 179 -14.13 13.38 10.92
CA LYS A 179 -14.62 12.24 10.12
C LYS A 179 -13.79 12.19 8.84
N GLU A 180 -13.26 11.02 8.52
CA GLU A 180 -12.42 10.77 7.35
C GLU A 180 -13.11 9.76 6.42
N ALA A 181 -12.87 9.88 5.12
CA ALA A 181 -13.42 8.98 4.11
C ALA A 181 -12.85 7.56 4.29
N THR A 182 -13.66 6.57 3.96
CA THR A 182 -13.20 5.17 3.89
C THR A 182 -12.34 4.99 2.64
N LEU A 183 -11.18 4.35 2.81
CA LEU A 183 -10.26 4.06 1.71
C LEU A 183 -10.26 2.56 1.39
N PRO A 184 -10.00 2.18 0.12
CA PRO A 184 -9.61 0.83 -0.23
C PRO A 184 -8.39 0.42 0.60
N GLY A 185 -8.37 -0.82 1.09
CA GLY A 185 -7.32 -1.25 1.99
C GLY A 185 -5.89 -1.08 1.44
N LEU A 186 -5.68 -1.25 0.13
CA LEU A 186 -4.35 -1.02 -0.48
C LEU A 186 -3.84 0.40 -0.23
N LEU A 187 -4.73 1.39 -0.28
CA LEU A 187 -4.38 2.79 -0.03
C LEU A 187 -4.13 3.04 1.47
N ILE A 188 -4.90 2.39 2.35
CA ILE A 188 -4.68 2.43 3.80
C ILE A 188 -3.27 1.93 4.14
N HIS A 189 -2.90 0.74 3.66
CA HIS A 189 -1.58 0.15 3.91
C HIS A 189 -0.46 1.00 3.31
N TYR A 190 -0.67 1.58 2.12
CA TYR A 190 0.32 2.49 1.53
C TYR A 190 0.61 3.69 2.44
N LEU A 191 -0.43 4.32 2.98
CA LEU A 191 -0.30 5.49 3.87
C LEU A 191 0.37 5.14 5.20
N LEU A 192 -0.04 4.04 5.83
CA LEU A 192 0.53 3.56 7.10
C LEU A 192 2.01 3.19 6.93
N LEU A 193 2.34 2.42 5.89
CA LEU A 193 3.72 2.04 5.59
C LEU A 193 4.58 3.23 5.19
N TYR A 194 4.03 4.19 4.44
CA TYR A 194 4.74 5.44 4.13
C TYR A 194 5.15 6.14 5.42
N ASN A 195 4.22 6.39 6.36
CA ASN A 195 4.55 7.10 7.59
C ASN A 195 5.54 6.30 8.45
N LEU A 196 5.33 4.99 8.64
CA LEU A 196 6.28 4.16 9.37
C LEU A 196 7.68 4.17 8.75
N SER A 197 7.80 4.14 7.42
CA SER A 197 9.09 4.26 6.73
C SER A 197 9.76 5.63 6.95
N MET A 198 8.98 6.69 7.15
CA MET A 198 9.50 8.03 7.44
C MET A 198 10.02 8.09 8.88
N ILE A 199 9.28 7.55 9.84
CA ILE A 199 9.74 7.43 11.24
C ILE A 199 11.03 6.64 11.31
N ASN A 200 11.05 5.47 10.66
CA ASN A 200 12.18 4.58 10.66
C ASN A 200 13.49 5.20 10.15
N ARG A 201 13.39 6.13 9.18
CA ARG A 201 14.56 6.75 8.54
C ARG A 201 14.98 8.09 9.13
N TYR A 202 14.02 8.85 9.64
CA TYR A 202 14.23 10.26 9.97
C TYR A 202 13.99 10.59 11.44
N GLU A 203 13.35 9.71 12.21
CA GLU A 203 13.07 9.89 13.64
C GLU A 203 13.68 8.72 14.44
N THR A 204 14.95 8.39 14.16
CA THR A 204 15.67 7.23 14.71
C THR A 204 15.72 7.23 16.23
N GLU A 205 15.87 8.40 16.87
CA GLU A 205 15.86 8.51 18.33
C GLU A 205 14.51 8.09 18.91
N TRP A 206 13.41 8.67 18.42
CA TRP A 206 12.06 8.30 18.87
C TRP A 206 11.74 6.83 18.57
N TRP A 207 12.12 6.32 17.40
CA TRP A 207 11.92 4.93 17.03
C TRP A 207 12.68 3.97 17.95
N GLY A 208 13.93 4.30 18.27
CA GLY A 208 14.75 3.54 19.22
C GLY A 208 14.17 3.58 20.63
N GLU A 209 13.78 4.76 21.12
CA GLU A 209 13.16 4.91 22.44
C GLU A 209 11.83 4.15 22.54
N LEU A 210 10.98 4.22 21.50
CA LEU A 210 9.73 3.46 21.43
C LEU A 210 9.98 1.96 21.65
N ILE A 211 10.96 1.40 20.95
CA ILE A 211 11.30 -0.02 20.99
C ILE A 211 11.96 -0.39 22.33
N SER A 212 12.93 0.40 22.79
CA SER A 212 13.75 0.08 23.96
C SER A 212 13.04 0.34 25.28
N GLN A 213 12.34 1.48 25.41
CA GLN A 213 11.71 1.88 26.67
C GLN A 213 10.32 1.26 26.84
N ARG A 214 9.70 0.76 25.75
CA ARG A 214 8.35 0.15 25.75
C ARG A 214 7.29 0.99 26.48
N SER A 215 7.47 2.32 26.48
CA SER A 215 6.71 3.27 27.30
C SER A 215 5.47 3.84 26.60
N SER A 216 5.25 3.49 25.32
CA SER A 216 4.11 3.96 24.53
C SER A 216 3.10 2.86 24.26
N ALA A 217 1.81 3.20 24.37
CA ALA A 217 0.70 2.37 23.92
C ALA A 217 0.70 2.13 22.39
N ASP A 218 1.48 2.89 21.63
CA ASP A 218 1.64 2.69 20.19
C ASP A 218 2.41 1.40 19.87
N LEU A 219 3.35 0.97 20.73
CA LEU A 219 4.26 -0.14 20.38
C LEU A 219 3.51 -1.46 20.10
N PRO A 220 2.60 -1.96 20.97
CA PRO A 220 1.88 -3.22 20.70
C PRO A 220 1.03 -3.17 19.42
N LEU A 221 0.43 -2.02 19.13
CA LEU A 221 -0.33 -1.77 17.90
C LEU A 221 0.59 -1.87 16.68
N LEU A 222 1.76 -1.23 16.73
CA LEU A 222 2.73 -1.23 15.64
C LEU A 222 3.39 -2.60 15.44
N GLU A 223 3.74 -3.31 16.52
CA GLU A 223 4.25 -4.68 16.47
C GLU A 223 3.22 -5.59 15.77
N THR A 224 1.96 -5.53 16.19
CA THR A 224 0.87 -6.33 15.58
C THR A 224 0.67 -5.97 14.11
N TYR A 225 0.64 -4.68 13.76
CA TYR A 225 0.50 -4.26 12.37
C TYR A 225 1.67 -4.72 11.50
N VAL A 226 2.91 -4.46 11.91
CA VAL A 226 4.13 -4.80 11.14
C VAL A 226 4.27 -6.31 10.98
N GLU A 227 3.84 -7.10 11.96
CA GLU A 227 3.85 -8.56 11.89
C GLU A 227 2.89 -9.09 10.83
N GLN A 228 1.65 -8.58 10.81
CA GLN A 228 0.58 -9.08 9.93
C GLN A 228 0.61 -8.46 8.53
N CYS A 229 1.19 -7.27 8.38
CA CYS A 229 1.18 -6.49 7.16
C CYS A 229 1.70 -7.24 5.91
N PRO A 230 2.78 -8.05 5.93
CA PRO A 230 3.24 -8.75 4.74
C PRO A 230 2.17 -9.64 4.10
N ALA A 231 1.56 -10.53 4.89
CA ALA A 231 0.56 -11.47 4.40
C ALA A 231 -0.72 -10.76 3.90
N ILE A 232 -1.15 -9.72 4.62
CA ILE A 232 -2.30 -8.89 4.22
C ILE A 232 -1.99 -8.18 2.88
N CYS A 233 -0.84 -7.54 2.78
CA CYS A 233 -0.43 -6.84 1.56
C CYS A 233 -0.28 -7.78 0.36
N GLU A 234 0.29 -8.97 0.56
CA GLU A 234 0.40 -10.02 -0.46
C GLU A 234 -0.99 -10.39 -0.98
N ALA A 235 -1.88 -10.81 -0.09
CA ALA A 235 -3.21 -11.28 -0.49
C ALA A 235 -3.98 -10.22 -1.26
N MET A 236 -3.98 -8.98 -0.77
CA MET A 236 -4.70 -7.89 -1.40
C MET A 236 -4.11 -7.50 -2.76
N ILE A 237 -2.78 -7.52 -2.91
CA ILE A 237 -2.13 -7.20 -4.19
C ILE A 237 -2.42 -8.31 -5.21
N VAL A 238 -2.32 -9.57 -4.80
CA VAL A 238 -2.54 -10.70 -5.70
C VAL A 238 -4.00 -10.76 -6.13
N GLU A 239 -4.94 -10.67 -5.19
CA GLU A 239 -6.37 -10.64 -5.49
C GLU A 239 -6.69 -9.53 -6.49
N LYS A 240 -6.21 -8.30 -6.24
CA LYS A 240 -6.45 -7.15 -7.12
C LYS A 240 -5.84 -7.35 -8.51
N ALA A 241 -4.63 -7.90 -8.60
CA ALA A 241 -3.96 -8.16 -9.86
C ALA A 241 -4.64 -9.28 -10.66
N LEU A 242 -5.04 -10.37 -10.01
CA LEU A 242 -5.79 -11.46 -10.63
C LEU A 242 -7.15 -10.99 -11.13
N GLY A 243 -7.92 -10.25 -10.32
CA GLY A 243 -9.20 -9.69 -10.74
C GLY A 243 -9.06 -8.85 -12.01
N ALA A 244 -8.08 -7.93 -12.03
CA ALA A 244 -7.80 -7.09 -13.19
C ALA A 244 -7.40 -7.87 -14.45
N LEU A 245 -6.61 -8.95 -14.34
CA LEU A 245 -6.17 -9.75 -15.49
C LEU A 245 -7.19 -10.82 -15.94
N MET A 246 -8.09 -11.23 -15.05
CA MET A 246 -9.12 -12.24 -15.33
C MET A 246 -10.46 -11.63 -15.74
N GLY A 247 -10.59 -10.30 -15.69
CA GLY A 247 -11.83 -9.61 -16.04
C GLY A 247 -12.95 -9.80 -15.01
N ARG A 248 -12.58 -9.95 -13.74
CA ARG A 248 -13.51 -10.02 -12.60
C ARG A 248 -13.45 -8.74 -11.78
#